data_AF-B1ZNA4-F1
#
_entry.id   AF-B1ZNA4-F1
#
_cell.length_a   1.000
_cell.length_b   1.000
_cell.length_c   1.000
_cell.angle_alpha   90.00
_cell.angle_beta   90.00
_cell.angle_gamma   90.00
#
_symmetry.space_group_name_H-M   'P 1'
#
loop_
_entity.id
_entity.type
_entity.pdbx_description
1 polymer ?
#
loop_
_entity_poly.entity_id
_entity_poly.type
_entity_poly.pdbx_seq_one_letter_code
_entity_poly.pdbx_strand_id
1 'polypeptide(L)'
;MDETPPEPLVPRSRLSKTPSWITLGFVLGVLFMLSLPHDAPKKPAAPPEPALVRLERPKLTEVEAVFAEWGDRAVWEHDLTEVALWDTEKRSYTIFYEVLRREGQYYFRSIPRLTRPILERGTDPQAPLLVTETEKTRREWIERGRYEPRTEPQETPDGRR
;
A
#
# COMPACT_ATOMS: atom_id res chain seq x y z
N MET A 1 -18.42 89.49 7.32
CA MET A 1 -17.55 90.16 6.34
C MET A 1 -16.26 89.39 6.32
N ASP A 2 -16.07 88.60 5.28
CA ASP A 2 -14.77 88.06 4.90
C ASP A 2 -14.07 89.11 4.04
N GLU A 3 -12.88 89.55 4.46
CA GLU A 3 -11.84 90.02 3.55
C GLU A 3 -10.46 89.58 4.07
N THR A 4 -9.90 88.60 3.36
CA THR A 4 -8.48 88.23 3.10
C THR A 4 -7.48 89.41 3.15
N PRO A 5 -6.13 89.24 3.34
CA PRO A 5 -5.33 88.07 2.96
C PRO A 5 -4.16 87.65 3.92
N PRO A 6 -3.57 86.47 3.65
CA PRO A 6 -2.32 85.97 4.27
C PRO A 6 -1.12 86.80 3.78
N GLU A 7 0.05 86.80 4.41
CA GLU A 7 0.93 85.64 4.51
C GLU A 7 2.21 86.07 5.26
N PRO A 8 2.85 85.17 6.03
CA PRO A 8 4.28 85.29 6.23
C PRO A 8 5.02 84.11 5.60
N LEU A 9 5.97 84.51 4.75
CA LEU A 9 7.37 84.11 4.83
C LEU A 9 7.75 82.79 4.17
N VAL A 10 8.25 82.95 2.94
CA VAL A 10 9.52 82.35 2.53
C VAL A 10 10.64 82.72 3.54
N PRO A 11 11.78 81.99 3.66
CA PRO A 11 12.33 81.03 2.71
C PRO A 11 12.96 79.75 3.28
N ARG A 12 13.18 78.84 2.33
CA ARG A 12 14.07 77.67 2.33
C ARG A 12 15.37 77.88 3.13
N SER A 13 15.61 77.00 4.09
CA SER A 13 16.80 76.12 4.11
C SER A 13 17.00 75.51 5.49
N ARG A 14 17.08 74.18 5.55
CA ARG A 14 18.20 73.42 6.13
C ARG A 14 17.87 71.95 6.03
N LEU A 15 18.64 71.27 5.18
CA LEU A 15 18.71 69.83 5.05
C LEU A 15 19.15 69.23 6.40
N SER A 16 18.19 68.86 7.25
CA SER A 16 18.45 67.96 8.36
C SER A 16 18.77 66.59 7.78
N LYS A 17 20.05 66.25 7.86
CA LYS A 17 20.57 64.89 7.89
C LYS A 17 19.80 64.09 8.95
N THR A 18 18.73 63.45 8.53
CA THR A 18 18.22 62.25 9.19
C THR A 18 18.46 61.10 8.21
N PRO A 19 19.21 60.06 8.63
CA PRO A 19 19.51 58.94 7.75
C PRO A 19 18.18 58.33 7.35
N SER A 20 17.90 58.36 6.05
CA SER A 20 16.61 57.94 5.53
C SER A 20 16.41 56.49 5.93
N TRP A 21 15.51 56.24 6.88
CA TRP A 21 15.18 54.89 7.36
C TRP A 21 14.79 53.97 6.19
N ILE A 22 14.28 54.60 5.13
CA ILE A 22 13.98 53.99 3.84
C ILE A 22 15.26 53.50 3.14
N THR A 23 16.35 54.28 3.12
CA THR A 23 17.63 53.82 2.56
C THR A 23 18.23 52.68 3.36
N LEU A 24 18.10 52.70 4.70
CA LEU A 24 18.53 51.59 5.54
C LEU A 24 17.71 50.32 5.26
N GLY A 25 16.37 50.45 5.20
CA GLY A 25 15.48 49.34 4.88
C GLY A 25 15.70 48.80 3.47
N PHE A 26 15.98 49.66 2.50
CA PHE A 26 16.27 49.26 1.12
C PHE A 26 17.59 48.49 1.01
N VAL A 27 18.66 49.01 1.61
CA VAL A 27 19.96 48.31 1.61
C VAL A 27 19.86 46.97 2.32
N LEU A 28 19.14 46.92 3.46
CA LEU A 28 18.89 45.67 4.18
C LEU A 28 18.07 44.67 3.36
N GLY A 29 17.04 45.15 2.65
CA GLY A 29 16.20 44.31 1.78
C GLY A 29 16.97 43.75 0.58
N VAL A 30 17.84 44.55 -0.05
CA VAL A 30 18.69 44.10 -1.17
C VAL A 30 19.73 43.09 -0.70
N LEU A 31 20.38 43.33 0.44
CA LEU A 31 21.31 42.36 1.04
C LEU A 31 20.61 41.05 1.41
N PHE A 32 19.39 41.13 1.93
CA PHE A 32 18.58 39.96 2.23
C PHE A 32 18.26 39.19 0.95
N MET A 33 17.76 39.86 -0.09
CA MET A 33 17.46 39.22 -1.38
C MET A 33 18.70 38.56 -2.01
N LEU A 34 19.87 39.21 -1.94
CA LEU A 34 21.12 38.67 -2.47
C LEU A 34 21.68 37.51 -1.64
N SER A 35 21.38 37.46 -0.33
CA SER A 35 21.80 36.37 0.54
C SER A 35 20.88 35.16 0.47
N LEU A 36 19.71 35.26 -0.16
CA LEU A 36 18.88 34.08 -0.39
C LEU A 36 19.61 33.17 -1.40
N PRO A 37 19.87 31.90 -1.05
CA PRO A 37 20.44 30.95 -1.99
C PRO A 37 19.49 30.85 -3.20
N HIS A 38 20.01 31.18 -4.37
CA HIS A 38 19.30 30.99 -5.61
C HIS A 38 19.30 29.49 -5.89
N ASP A 39 18.26 28.79 -5.44
CA ASP A 39 17.97 27.44 -5.90
C ASP A 39 17.77 27.52 -7.41
N ALA A 40 18.76 27.00 -8.16
CA ALA A 40 18.59 26.75 -9.58
C ALA A 40 17.26 26.01 -9.77
N PRO A 41 16.46 26.33 -10.81
CA PRO A 41 15.20 25.63 -11.03
C PRO A 41 15.51 24.14 -11.05
N LYS A 42 15.04 23.42 -10.03
CA LYS A 42 15.18 21.98 -9.94
C LYS A 42 14.55 21.45 -11.22
N LYS A 43 15.39 20.96 -12.13
CA LYS A 43 14.97 20.26 -13.35
C LYS A 43 13.80 19.37 -12.93
N PRO A 44 12.62 19.45 -13.58
CA PRO A 44 11.43 18.74 -13.13
C PRO A 44 11.86 17.34 -12.76
N ALA A 45 11.62 16.95 -11.50
CA ALA A 45 11.92 15.61 -11.07
C ALA A 45 11.28 14.70 -12.12
N ALA A 46 12.09 13.86 -12.75
CA ALA A 46 11.55 12.82 -13.60
C ALA A 46 10.42 12.14 -12.80
N PRO A 47 9.27 11.82 -13.42
CA PRO A 47 8.22 11.05 -12.76
C PRO A 47 8.91 9.93 -11.96
N PRO A 48 8.53 9.67 -10.70
CA PRO A 48 9.19 8.63 -9.92
C PRO A 48 9.24 7.41 -10.83
N GLU A 49 10.46 6.99 -11.21
CA GLU A 49 10.60 5.78 -11.99
C GLU A 49 9.83 4.73 -11.20
N PRO A 50 8.86 4.03 -11.82
CA PRO A 50 8.16 2.98 -11.11
C PRO A 50 9.27 2.11 -10.55
N ALA A 51 9.34 2.01 -9.21
CA ALA A 51 10.34 1.17 -8.58
C ALA A 51 10.17 -0.18 -9.26
N LEU A 52 11.11 -0.52 -10.14
CA LEU A 52 11.12 -1.79 -10.80
C LEU A 52 11.45 -2.74 -9.65
N VAL A 53 10.39 -3.18 -8.96
CA VAL A 53 10.46 -4.27 -8.03
C VAL A 53 11.03 -5.38 -8.87
N ARG A 54 12.33 -5.63 -8.69
CA ARG A 54 12.99 -6.77 -9.28
C ARG A 54 12.28 -7.95 -8.65
N LEU A 55 11.29 -8.45 -9.37
CA LEU A 55 10.68 -9.73 -9.08
C LEU A 55 11.84 -10.71 -9.23
N GLU A 56 12.48 -11.06 -8.12
CA GLU A 56 13.38 -12.19 -8.10
C GLU A 56 12.58 -13.33 -8.69
N ARG A 57 12.99 -13.80 -9.87
CA ARG A 57 12.33 -14.91 -10.52
C ARG A 57 12.43 -16.05 -9.52
N PRO A 58 11.32 -16.49 -8.92
CA PRO A 58 11.41 -17.56 -7.96
C PRO A 58 11.90 -18.79 -8.73
N LYS A 59 12.87 -19.49 -8.15
CA LYS A 59 13.55 -20.61 -8.81
C LYS A 59 12.50 -21.66 -9.13
N LEU A 60 12.02 -21.68 -10.37
CA LEU A 60 10.91 -22.52 -10.81
C LEU A 60 11.14 -23.99 -10.44
N THR A 61 12.40 -24.41 -10.39
CA THR A 61 12.86 -25.72 -9.94
C THR A 61 12.47 -26.08 -8.50
N GLU A 62 12.43 -25.12 -7.57
CA GLU A 62 12.08 -25.38 -6.17
C GLU A 62 10.58 -25.68 -6.03
N VAL A 63 9.73 -24.87 -6.68
CA VAL A 63 8.27 -25.14 -6.64
C VAL A 63 7.92 -26.43 -7.37
N GLU A 64 8.57 -26.75 -8.49
CA GLU A 64 8.37 -28.00 -9.21
C GLU A 64 8.71 -29.22 -8.33
N ALA A 65 9.84 -29.18 -7.63
CA ALA A 65 10.25 -30.26 -6.73
C ALA A 65 9.30 -30.42 -5.55
N VAL A 66 8.93 -29.32 -4.89
CA VAL A 66 7.98 -29.36 -3.77
C VAL A 66 6.61 -29.83 -4.24
N PHE A 67 6.14 -29.36 -5.40
CA PHE A 67 4.85 -29.75 -5.95
C PHE A 67 4.83 -31.21 -6.39
N ALA A 68 5.96 -31.78 -6.86
CA ALA A 68 6.03 -33.20 -7.17
C ALA A 68 5.80 -34.10 -5.93
N GLU A 69 6.19 -33.64 -4.74
CA GLU A 69 6.05 -34.41 -3.50
C GLU A 69 4.75 -34.08 -2.73
N TRP A 70 4.30 -32.83 -2.78
CA TRP A 70 3.17 -32.35 -1.98
C TRP A 70 1.91 -32.04 -2.80
N GLY A 71 2.01 -32.04 -4.14
CA GLY A 71 0.95 -31.63 -5.07
C GLY A 71 -0.24 -32.57 -5.15
N ASP A 72 -0.15 -33.80 -4.63
CA ASP A 72 -1.27 -34.73 -4.54
C ASP A 72 -2.44 -34.19 -3.69
N ARG A 73 -2.15 -33.24 -2.81
CA ARG A 73 -3.15 -32.56 -1.97
C ARG A 73 -3.81 -31.37 -2.68
N ALA A 74 -3.34 -31.01 -3.86
CA ALA A 74 -3.85 -29.86 -4.59
C ALA A 74 -5.31 -30.08 -5.02
N VAL A 75 -6.14 -29.08 -4.73
CA VAL A 75 -7.53 -29.08 -5.16
C VAL A 75 -7.64 -28.32 -6.47
N TRP A 76 -8.22 -28.98 -7.48
CA TRP A 76 -8.24 -28.49 -8.85
C TRP A 76 -9.62 -27.94 -9.23
N GLU A 77 -9.62 -26.81 -9.93
CA GLU A 77 -10.81 -26.21 -10.53
C GLU A 77 -10.48 -25.81 -11.96
N HIS A 78 -11.17 -26.38 -12.95
CA HIS A 78 -10.85 -26.19 -14.38
C HIS A 78 -9.37 -26.44 -14.71
N ASP A 79 -8.82 -27.53 -14.15
CA ASP A 79 -7.40 -27.91 -14.29
C ASP A 79 -6.40 -26.88 -13.76
N LEU A 80 -6.88 -25.96 -12.91
CA LEU A 80 -6.09 -24.87 -12.36
C LEU A 80 -6.21 -24.84 -10.84
N THR A 81 -5.07 -24.70 -10.17
CA THR A 81 -4.98 -24.61 -8.71
C THR A 81 -4.06 -23.46 -8.32
N GLU A 82 -4.24 -22.94 -7.12
CA GLU A 82 -3.35 -21.94 -6.55
C GLU A 82 -2.71 -22.51 -5.30
N VAL A 83 -1.42 -22.25 -5.15
CA VAL A 83 -0.61 -22.73 -4.05
C VAL A 83 0.24 -21.62 -3.47
N ALA A 84 0.49 -21.70 -2.16
CA ALA A 84 1.42 -20.85 -1.46
C ALA A 84 2.59 -21.68 -0.94
N LEU A 85 3.79 -21.31 -1.33
CA LEU A 85 5.03 -21.94 -0.94
C LEU A 85 5.64 -21.19 0.25
N TRP A 86 6.23 -21.95 1.17
CA TRP A 86 6.94 -21.42 2.32
C TRP A 86 8.21 -20.68 1.91
N ASP A 87 8.32 -19.42 2.32
CA ASP A 87 9.51 -18.59 2.18
C ASP A 87 10.40 -18.78 3.43
N THR A 88 11.60 -19.33 3.23
CA THR A 88 12.54 -19.62 4.33
C THR A 88 13.15 -18.37 4.93
N GLU A 89 13.26 -17.28 4.18
CA GLU A 89 13.79 -16.00 4.65
C GLU A 89 12.75 -15.27 5.49
N LYS A 90 11.50 -15.21 5.01
CA LYS A 90 10.39 -14.53 5.70
C LYS A 90 9.72 -15.39 6.77
N ARG A 91 9.97 -16.69 6.78
CA ARG A 91 9.32 -17.69 7.65
C ARG A 91 7.79 -17.61 7.56
N SER A 92 7.30 -17.52 6.32
CA SER A 92 5.88 -17.35 6.03
C SER A 92 5.55 -17.81 4.61
N TYR A 93 4.29 -18.15 4.35
CA TYR A 93 3.82 -18.48 3.01
C TYR A 93 3.59 -17.21 2.17
N THR A 94 4.64 -16.73 1.51
CA THR A 94 4.63 -15.48 0.74
C THR A 94 4.93 -15.65 -0.75
N ILE A 95 5.23 -16.86 -1.19
CA ILE A 95 5.53 -17.14 -2.59
C ILE A 95 4.31 -17.85 -3.20
N PHE A 96 3.61 -17.18 -4.11
CA PHE A 96 2.34 -17.68 -4.64
C PHE A 96 2.47 -18.11 -6.10
N TYR A 97 1.86 -19.25 -6.41
CA TYR A 97 1.82 -19.79 -7.76
C TYR A 97 0.41 -20.21 -8.14
N GLU A 98 0.11 -20.02 -9.40
CA GLU A 98 -0.94 -20.72 -10.10
C GLU A 98 -0.32 -21.91 -10.84
N VAL A 99 -0.92 -23.09 -10.67
CA VAL A 99 -0.50 -24.32 -11.31
C VAL A 99 -1.59 -24.77 -12.26
N LEU A 100 -1.26 -24.87 -13.53
CA LEU A 100 -2.11 -25.44 -14.57
C LEU A 100 -1.64 -26.87 -14.84
N ARG A 101 -2.55 -27.84 -14.80
CA ARG A 101 -2.27 -29.19 -15.29
C ARG A 101 -2.79 -29.35 -16.71
N ARG A 102 -1.98 -29.89 -17.61
CA ARG A 102 -2.40 -30.20 -18.98
C ARG A 102 -1.57 -31.35 -19.52
N GLU A 103 -2.22 -32.36 -20.09
CA GLU A 103 -1.54 -33.47 -20.78
C GLU A 103 -0.49 -34.18 -19.89
N GLY A 104 -0.77 -34.27 -18.58
CA GLY A 104 0.15 -34.88 -17.60
C GLY A 104 1.36 -34.03 -17.22
N GLN A 105 1.41 -32.77 -17.66
CA GLN A 105 2.43 -31.79 -17.28
C GLN A 105 1.85 -30.71 -16.38
N TYR A 106 2.70 -30.12 -15.55
CA TYR A 106 2.37 -28.99 -14.69
C TYR A 106 3.08 -27.73 -15.15
N TYR A 107 2.34 -26.63 -15.25
CA TYR A 107 2.85 -25.32 -15.63
C TYR A 107 2.65 -24.36 -14.47
N PHE A 108 3.73 -23.71 -14.05
CA PHE A 108 3.75 -22.83 -12.89
C PHE A 108 3.85 -21.38 -13.32
N ARG A 109 2.90 -20.56 -12.84
CA ARG A 109 2.88 -19.11 -13.06
C ARG A 109 2.90 -18.41 -11.70
N SER A 110 3.92 -17.59 -11.47
CA SER A 110 3.96 -16.75 -10.25
C SER A 110 2.83 -15.73 -10.26
N ILE A 111 2.12 -15.60 -9.15
CA ILE A 111 1.05 -14.61 -8.96
C ILE A 111 1.37 -13.71 -7.76
N PRO A 112 0.91 -12.44 -7.75
CA PRO A 112 1.24 -11.51 -6.67
C PRO A 112 0.50 -11.81 -5.36
N ARG A 113 -0.65 -12.50 -5.44
CA ARG A 113 -1.48 -12.91 -4.29
C ARG A 113 -2.40 -14.04 -4.70
N LEU A 114 -2.81 -14.86 -3.74
CA LEU A 114 -3.89 -15.82 -3.93
C LEU A 114 -5.21 -15.10 -4.21
N THR A 115 -5.98 -15.64 -5.14
CA THR A 115 -7.36 -15.24 -5.43
C THR A 115 -8.36 -16.14 -4.71
N ARG A 116 -7.93 -17.35 -4.36
CA ARG A 116 -8.72 -18.32 -3.57
C ARG A 116 -8.28 -18.38 -2.10
N PRO A 117 -9.22 -18.66 -1.17
CA PRO A 117 -8.87 -18.89 0.24
C PRO A 117 -7.97 -20.11 0.41
N ILE A 118 -7.10 -20.08 1.42
CA ILE A 118 -6.27 -21.23 1.79
C ILE A 118 -7.15 -22.31 2.42
N LEU A 119 -6.89 -23.57 2.08
CA LEU A 119 -7.50 -24.71 2.75
C LEU A 119 -6.85 -24.89 4.12
N GLU A 120 -7.57 -24.53 5.17
CA GLU A 120 -7.08 -24.62 6.56
C GLU A 120 -7.26 -26.02 7.15
N ARG A 121 -8.16 -26.84 6.59
CA ARG A 121 -8.52 -28.15 7.15
C ARG A 121 -7.63 -29.27 6.62
N GLY A 122 -7.04 -30.04 7.53
CA GLY A 122 -6.23 -31.22 7.21
C GLY A 122 -4.83 -30.90 6.68
N THR A 123 -4.43 -29.63 6.77
CA THR A 123 -3.12 -29.18 6.32
C THR A 123 -2.09 -29.42 7.42
N ASP A 124 -1.01 -30.12 7.08
CA ASP A 124 0.10 -30.34 7.99
C ASP A 124 0.74 -28.98 8.33
N PRO A 125 0.87 -28.61 9.62
CA PRO A 125 1.50 -27.34 10.02
C PRO A 125 2.96 -27.21 9.58
N GLN A 126 3.63 -28.31 9.22
CA GLN A 126 4.98 -28.31 8.67
C GLN A 126 5.03 -28.46 7.14
N ALA A 127 3.88 -28.44 6.45
CA ALA A 127 3.85 -28.56 4.99
C ALA A 127 4.62 -27.41 4.33
N PRO A 128 5.54 -27.65 3.38
CA PRO A 128 6.18 -26.58 2.63
C PRO A 128 5.22 -25.88 1.66
N LEU A 129 4.03 -26.46 1.42
CA LEU A 129 3.06 -26.05 0.41
C LEU A 129 1.65 -26.01 1.00
N LEU A 130 0.99 -24.85 0.90
CA LEU A 130 -0.43 -24.71 1.16
C LEU A 130 -1.21 -24.70 -0.15
N VAL A 131 -2.37 -25.34 -0.12
CA VAL A 131 -3.29 -25.43 -1.25
C VAL A 131 -4.54 -24.59 -0.99
N THR A 132 -5.19 -24.13 -2.04
CA THR A 132 -6.41 -23.31 -1.93
C THR A 132 -7.68 -24.14 -2.01
N GLU A 133 -8.76 -23.64 -1.39
CA GLU A 133 -10.09 -24.22 -1.51
C GLU A 133 -10.69 -23.96 -2.90
N THR A 134 -11.58 -24.85 -3.35
CA THR A 134 -12.39 -24.60 -4.55
C THR A 134 -13.58 -23.72 -4.24
N GLU A 135 -13.96 -22.90 -5.21
CA GLU A 135 -15.11 -21.98 -5.08
C GLU A 135 -16.42 -22.76 -4.84
N LYS A 136 -16.54 -23.97 -5.41
CA LYS A 136 -17.67 -24.88 -5.15
C LYS A 136 -17.75 -25.31 -3.69
N THR A 137 -16.65 -25.77 -3.10
CA THR A 137 -16.60 -26.20 -1.68
C THR A 137 -16.96 -25.05 -0.74
N ARG A 138 -16.49 -23.85 -1.08
CA ARG A 138 -16.81 -22.62 -0.35
C ARG A 138 -18.30 -22.30 -0.40
N ARG A 139 -18.93 -22.35 -1.58
CA ARG A 139 -20.37 -22.09 -1.73
C ARG A 139 -21.20 -23.07 -0.93
N GLU A 140 -20.89 -24.36 -1.01
CA GLU A 140 -21.56 -25.40 -0.22
C GLU A 140 -21.42 -25.16 1.29
N TRP A 141 -20.28 -24.62 1.74
CA TRP A 141 -20.09 -24.25 3.14
C TRP A 141 -20.89 -23.00 3.55
N ILE A 142 -20.89 -21.94 2.73
CA ILE A 142 -21.69 -20.74 2.97
C ILE A 142 -23.20 -21.06 2.98
N GLU A 143 -23.64 -21.96 2.11
CA GLU A 143 -25.01 -22.45 2.08
C GLU A 143 -25.37 -23.26 3.33
N ARG A 144 -24.49 -24.16 3.78
CA ARG A 144 -24.69 -24.91 5.03
C ARG A 144 -24.65 -24.03 6.28
N GLY A 145 -23.71 -23.08 6.37
CA GLY A 145 -23.59 -22.17 7.51
C GLY A 145 -24.75 -21.17 7.63
N ARG A 146 -25.41 -20.83 6.50
CA ARG A 146 -26.68 -20.08 6.51
C ARG A 146 -27.86 -20.89 7.05
N TYR A 147 -27.72 -22.20 7.20
CA TYR A 147 -28.76 -23.13 7.63
C TYR A 147 -28.52 -23.67 9.05
N GLU A 148 -27.63 -23.09 9.86
CA GLU A 148 -27.66 -23.35 11.30
C GLU A 148 -29.03 -22.91 11.85
N PRO A 149 -29.89 -23.83 12.31
CA PRO A 149 -31.12 -23.44 12.96
C PRO A 149 -30.71 -22.63 14.18
N ARG A 150 -31.31 -21.45 14.36
CA ARG A 150 -31.25 -20.74 15.64
C ARG A 150 -31.63 -21.74 16.72
N THR A 151 -30.67 -22.19 17.51
CA THR A 151 -30.95 -22.96 18.72
C THR A 151 -31.78 -22.05 19.59
N GLU A 152 -33.10 -22.22 19.56
CA GLU A 152 -33.98 -21.50 20.47
C GLU A 152 -33.52 -21.86 21.89
N PRO A 153 -33.30 -20.87 22.77
CA PRO A 153 -32.98 -21.13 24.15
C PRO A 153 -34.09 -22.01 24.72
N GLN A 154 -33.73 -23.24 25.12
CA GLN A 154 -34.63 -24.10 25.86
C GLN A 154 -35.01 -23.36 27.15
N GLU A 155 -36.23 -22.82 27.21
CA GLU A 155 -36.83 -22.30 28.44
C GLU A 155 -36.75 -23.40 29.50
N THR A 156 -35.89 -23.21 30.48
CA THR A 156 -35.81 -24.09 31.64
C THR A 156 -36.96 -23.69 32.55
N PRO A 157 -37.94 -24.57 32.85
CA PRO A 157 -39.05 -24.19 33.70
C PRO A 157 -38.51 -24.01 35.13
N ASP A 158 -38.62 -22.77 35.62
CA ASP A 158 -38.22 -22.36 36.96
C ASP A 158 -39.03 -23.15 38.01
N GLY A 159 -38.36 -24.16 38.55
CA GLY A 159 -38.90 -25.05 39.57
C GLY A 159 -38.87 -24.39 40.93
N ARG A 160 -40.01 -23.80 41.33
CA ARG A 160 -40.32 -23.49 42.73
C ARG A 160 -39.94 -24.65 43.65
N ARG A 161 -39.19 -24.35 44.71
CA ARG A 161 -39.44 -24.85 46.07
C ARG A 161 -38.68 -24.06 47.11
#